data_AF-A0A8C6RE00-F1
#
_entry.id   AF-A0A8C6RE00-F1
#
_cell.length_a   1.000
_cell.length_b   1.000
_cell.length_c   1.000
_cell.angle_alpha   90.00
_cell.angle_beta   90.00
_cell.angle_gamma   90.00
#
_symmetry.space_group_name_H-M   'P 1'
#
loop_
_entity.id
_entity.type
_entity.pdbx_description
1 polymer ?
#
loop_
_entity_poly.entity_id
_entity_poly.type
_entity_poly.pdbx_seq_one_letter_code
_entity_poly.pdbx_strand_id
1 'polypeptide(L)'
;VKELKGMLNLKTLSLFQNPLCQYNLYRLYVIYHLPGVELLDGKVTEKERRSMITIFNHKKAHIIQSIAFRGKVDTSWNPKLPIKQKWVQRLPSDFAFGNNVDK
;
A
#
# COMPACT_ATOMS: atom_id res chain seq x y z
N VAL A 1 -9.81 -18.60 -4.98
CA VAL A 1 -10.31 -17.36 -4.32
C VAL A 1 -11.51 -16.77 -5.06
N LYS A 2 -11.68 -17.04 -6.36
CA LYS A 2 -12.83 -16.52 -7.13
C LYS A 2 -14.17 -16.98 -6.56
N GLU A 3 -14.20 -18.20 -6.07
CA GLU A 3 -15.32 -18.89 -5.45
C GLU A 3 -15.70 -18.21 -4.12
N LEU A 4 -14.69 -17.95 -3.28
CA LEU A 4 -14.86 -17.28 -1.98
C LEU A 4 -15.25 -15.80 -2.13
N LYS A 5 -14.90 -15.16 -3.24
CA LYS A 5 -15.23 -13.75 -3.51
C LYS A 5 -16.74 -13.52 -3.64
N GLY A 6 -17.51 -14.53 -4.03
CA GLY A 6 -18.97 -14.47 -4.09
C GLY A 6 -19.65 -14.53 -2.71
N MET A 7 -18.91 -14.90 -1.66
CA MET A 7 -19.45 -15.08 -0.31
C MET A 7 -19.39 -13.76 0.48
N LEU A 8 -20.45 -12.96 0.36
CA LEU A 8 -20.52 -11.62 1.01
C LEU A 8 -20.53 -11.68 2.55
N ASN A 9 -20.99 -12.79 3.13
CA ASN A 9 -21.11 -12.97 4.59
C ASN A 9 -19.93 -13.73 5.21
N LEU A 10 -18.88 -14.01 4.43
CA LEU A 10 -17.71 -14.74 4.92
C LEU A 10 -16.83 -13.84 5.80
N LYS A 11 -16.95 -13.99 7.12
CA LYS A 11 -16.18 -13.23 8.11
C LYS A 11 -14.94 -13.96 8.62
N THR A 12 -15.02 -15.27 8.74
CA THR A 12 -13.96 -16.11 9.31
C THR A 12 -13.49 -17.10 8.27
N LEU A 13 -12.18 -17.15 8.05
CA LEU A 13 -11.53 -18.06 7.13
C LEU A 13 -10.28 -18.65 7.79
N SER A 14 -10.11 -19.96 7.71
CA SER A 14 -8.88 -20.64 8.13
C SER A 14 -8.32 -21.36 6.91
N LEU A 15 -7.07 -21.05 6.57
CA LEU A 15 -6.30 -21.70 5.52
C LEU A 15 -5.14 -22.51 6.11
N PHE A 16 -5.10 -22.69 7.43
CA PHE A 16 -4.05 -23.42 8.13
C PHE A 16 -3.76 -24.79 7.50
N GLN A 17 -2.48 -25.18 7.46
CA GLN A 17 -1.99 -26.41 6.82
C GLN A 17 -2.27 -26.53 5.31
N ASN A 18 -2.55 -25.42 4.63
CA ASN A 18 -2.64 -25.40 3.17
C ASN A 18 -1.25 -25.06 2.57
N PRO A 19 -0.83 -25.68 1.44
CA PRO A 19 0.41 -25.30 0.75
C PRO A 19 0.49 -23.80 0.43
N LEU A 20 -0.67 -23.14 0.26
CA LEU A 20 -0.76 -21.70 0.09
C LEU A 20 -0.15 -20.89 1.24
N CYS A 21 -0.13 -21.44 2.46
CA CYS A 21 0.47 -20.77 3.62
C CYS A 21 1.99 -20.65 3.54
N GLN A 22 2.65 -21.36 2.62
CA GLN A 22 4.10 -21.29 2.42
C GLN A 22 4.57 -19.97 1.77
N TYR A 23 3.67 -19.25 1.10
CA TYR A 23 4.02 -18.02 0.39
C TYR A 23 3.95 -16.79 1.31
N ASN A 24 5.03 -16.05 1.52
CA ASN A 24 5.04 -14.88 2.44
C ASN A 24 3.90 -13.86 2.25
N LEU A 25 3.41 -13.69 1.03
CA LEU A 25 2.34 -12.73 0.71
C LEU A 25 0.93 -13.34 0.68
N TYR A 26 0.75 -14.64 0.95
CA TYR A 26 -0.56 -15.30 0.84
C TYR A 26 -1.62 -14.59 1.67
N ARG A 27 -1.25 -14.21 2.90
CA ARG A 27 -2.15 -13.59 3.86
C ARG A 27 -2.66 -12.24 3.35
N LEU A 28 -1.74 -11.38 2.93
CA LEU A 28 -2.06 -10.07 2.37
C LEU A 28 -2.85 -10.19 1.06
N TYR A 29 -2.54 -11.19 0.23
CA TYR A 29 -3.25 -11.48 -1.01
C TYR A 29 -4.71 -11.87 -0.74
N VAL A 30 -4.96 -12.77 0.21
CA VAL A 30 -6.31 -13.20 0.59
C VAL A 30 -7.12 -12.03 1.16
N ILE A 31 -6.54 -11.22 2.06
CA ILE A 31 -7.19 -10.02 2.60
C ILE A 31 -7.52 -9.02 1.48
N TYR A 32 -6.69 -8.91 0.44
CA TYR A 32 -6.93 -7.99 -0.68
C TYR A 32 -8.12 -8.38 -1.52
N HIS A 33 -8.24 -9.68 -1.77
CA HIS A 33 -9.31 -10.20 -2.59
C HIS A 33 -10.62 -10.44 -1.80
N LEU A 34 -10.53 -10.61 -0.49
CA LEU A 34 -11.65 -10.87 0.42
C LEU A 34 -11.69 -9.83 1.57
N PRO A 35 -12.06 -8.57 1.29
CA PRO A 35 -12.07 -7.51 2.30
C PRO A 35 -13.10 -7.70 3.42
N GLY A 36 -14.09 -8.60 3.22
CA GLY A 36 -15.11 -8.96 4.20
C GLY A 36 -14.61 -9.90 5.31
N VAL A 37 -13.43 -10.51 5.13
CA VAL A 37 -12.84 -11.39 6.14
C VAL A 37 -12.25 -10.55 7.28
N GLU A 38 -12.73 -10.81 8.49
CA GLU A 38 -12.30 -10.21 9.74
C GLU A 38 -11.23 -11.08 10.44
N LEU A 39 -11.33 -12.41 10.26
CA LEU A 39 -10.44 -13.39 10.88
C LEU A 39 -9.89 -14.33 9.79
N LEU A 40 -8.59 -14.25 9.55
CA LEU A 40 -7.83 -15.11 8.66
C LEU A 40 -6.69 -15.72 9.47
N ASP A 41 -6.65 -17.03 9.70
CA ASP A 41 -5.59 -17.72 10.49
C ASP A 41 -5.21 -16.99 11.81
N GLY A 42 -6.18 -16.30 12.42
CA GLY A 42 -5.97 -15.26 13.43
C GLY A 42 -6.65 -13.93 13.09
N LYS A 43 -6.52 -12.93 13.98
CA LYS A 43 -7.15 -11.61 13.78
C LYS A 43 -6.46 -10.85 12.66
N VAL A 44 -7.23 -10.33 11.70
CA VAL A 44 -6.70 -9.41 10.69
C VAL A 44 -6.44 -8.05 11.35
N THR A 45 -5.21 -7.57 11.24
CA THR A 45 -4.80 -6.29 11.81
C THR A 45 -5.00 -5.16 10.81
N GLU A 46 -5.19 -3.94 11.33
CA GLU A 46 -5.29 -2.76 10.47
C GLU A 46 -3.98 -2.47 9.73
N LYS A 47 -2.84 -2.80 10.35
CA LYS A 47 -1.51 -2.71 9.73
C LYS A 47 -1.45 -3.51 8.43
N GLU A 48 -1.94 -4.75 8.45
CA GLU A 48 -2.01 -5.60 7.25
C GLU A 48 -2.92 -5.00 6.18
N ARG A 49 -4.09 -4.46 6.57
CA ARG A 49 -5.00 -3.79 5.63
C ARG A 49 -4.35 -2.58 4.97
N ARG A 50 -3.57 -1.77 5.72
CA ARG A 50 -2.82 -0.64 5.17
C ARG A 50 -1.69 -1.12 4.25
N SER A 51 -0.88 -2.07 4.70
CA SER A 51 0.25 -2.64 3.93
C SER A 51 -0.22 -3.24 2.60
N MET A 52 -1.33 -3.96 2.61
CA MET A 52 -1.95 -4.52 1.43
C MET A 52 -2.30 -3.46 0.37
N ILE A 53 -2.90 -2.34 0.80
CA ILE A 53 -3.24 -1.24 -0.14
C ILE A 53 -1.96 -0.67 -0.74
N THR A 54 -0.92 -0.48 0.06
CA THR A 54 0.38 0.02 -0.43
C THR A 54 1.05 -0.93 -1.43
N ILE A 55 0.89 -2.24 -1.26
CA ILE A 55 1.55 -3.26 -2.09
C ILE A 55 0.76 -3.53 -3.37
N PHE A 56 -0.55 -3.74 -3.28
CA PHE A 56 -1.35 -4.25 -4.40
C PHE A 56 -2.11 -3.16 -5.18
N ASN A 57 -2.23 -1.95 -4.65
CA ASN A 57 -2.99 -0.88 -5.30
C ASN A 57 -2.29 0.48 -5.21
N HIS A 58 -1.32 0.69 -6.09
CA HIS A 58 -0.56 1.94 -6.17
C HIS A 58 -1.45 3.19 -6.33
N LYS A 59 -2.55 3.11 -7.07
CA LYS A 59 -3.48 4.24 -7.24
C LYS A 59 -4.16 4.61 -5.92
N LYS A 60 -4.69 3.62 -5.19
CA LYS A 60 -5.30 3.85 -3.88
C LYS A 60 -4.28 4.31 -2.84
N ALA A 61 -3.09 3.71 -2.85
CA ALA A 61 -2.00 4.10 -1.95
C ALA A 61 -1.60 5.57 -2.15
N HIS A 62 -1.44 6.00 -3.40
CA HIS A 62 -1.13 7.39 -3.74
C HIS A 62 -2.21 8.35 -3.25
N ILE A 63 -3.50 8.03 -3.49
CA ILE A 63 -4.61 8.86 -3.02
C ILE A 63 -4.55 9.02 -1.49
N ILE A 64 -4.39 7.93 -0.74
CA ILE A 64 -4.30 7.97 0.73
C ILE A 64 -3.12 8.84 1.19
N GLN A 65 -1.95 8.71 0.55
CA GLN A 65 -0.79 9.53 0.86
C GLN A 65 -1.08 11.02 0.57
N SER A 66 -1.62 11.35 -0.61
CA SER A 66 -1.94 12.75 -0.98
C SER A 66 -2.92 13.41 0.01
N ILE A 67 -3.91 12.65 0.50
CA ILE A 67 -4.88 13.12 1.50
C ILE A 67 -4.20 13.33 2.86
N ALA A 68 -3.33 12.42 3.28
CA ALA A 68 -2.63 12.51 4.57
C ALA A 68 -1.77 13.78 4.69
N PHE A 69 -1.26 14.30 3.56
CA PHE A 69 -0.51 15.57 3.51
C PHE A 69 -1.40 16.81 3.38
N ARG A 70 -2.72 16.71 3.60
CA ARG A 70 -3.69 17.81 3.35
C ARG A 70 -3.59 18.34 1.90
N GLY A 71 -3.12 17.52 0.97
CA GLY A 71 -3.16 17.82 -0.45
C GLY A 71 -4.57 17.54 -0.97
N LYS A 72 -5.15 18.45 -1.75
CA LYS A 72 -6.28 18.10 -2.62
C LYS A 72 -5.90 16.84 -3.41
N VAL A 73 -6.84 15.90 -3.59
CA VAL A 73 -6.62 14.71 -4.40
C VAL A 73 -6.22 15.15 -5.81
N ASP A 74 -4.93 15.01 -6.13
CA ASP A 74 -4.41 15.20 -7.47
C ASP A 74 -4.87 13.99 -8.30
N THR A 75 -6.01 14.14 -8.97
CA THR A 75 -6.54 13.16 -9.94
C THR A 75 -5.67 13.03 -11.20
N SER A 76 -4.52 13.73 -11.27
CA SER A 76 -3.70 13.92 -12.47
C SER A 76 -2.53 12.94 -12.62
N TRP A 77 -2.35 11.97 -11.71
CA TRP A 77 -1.23 11.01 -11.82
C TRP A 77 -1.41 10.07 -13.02
N ASN A 78 -0.65 10.34 -14.09
CA ASN A 78 -0.51 9.48 -15.26
C ASN A 78 0.98 9.10 -15.43
N PRO A 79 1.37 7.84 -15.20
CA PRO A 79 2.76 7.39 -15.28
C PRO A 79 3.35 7.46 -16.70
N LYS A 80 2.52 7.69 -17.74
CA LYS A 80 2.95 7.84 -19.13
C LYS A 80 3.21 9.30 -19.54
N LEU A 81 2.95 10.27 -18.67
CA LEU A 81 3.33 11.65 -18.94
C LEU A 81 4.80 11.85 -18.53
N PRO A 82 5.66 12.46 -19.37
CA PRO A 82 6.99 12.83 -18.93
C PRO A 82 6.84 13.75 -17.73
N ILE A 83 7.42 13.35 -16.61
CA ILE A 83 7.45 14.11 -15.37
C ILE A 83 8.14 15.44 -15.70
N LYS A 84 7.36 16.48 -16.00
CA LYS A 84 7.87 17.84 -15.96
C LYS A 84 8.04 18.17 -14.49
N GLN A 85 9.18 17.78 -13.93
CA GLN A 85 9.70 18.39 -12.71
C GLN A 85 9.74 19.88 -13.00
N LYS A 86 8.75 20.63 -12.49
CA LYS A 86 8.85 22.07 -12.45
C LYS A 86 9.92 22.30 -11.39
N TRP A 87 11.16 22.47 -11.85
CA TRP A 87 12.28 22.86 -11.01
C TRP A 87 11.84 24.10 -10.26
N VAL A 88 11.49 23.95 -8.99
CA VAL A 88 11.39 25.09 -8.09
C VAL A 88 12.83 25.50 -7.85
N GLN A 89 13.32 26.38 -8.72
CA GLN A 89 14.54 27.12 -8.46
C GLN A 89 14.33 27.92 -7.18
N ARG A 90 14.81 27.37 -6.06
CA ARG A 90 15.64 28.05 -5.07
C ARG A 90 15.86 27.12 -3.89
N LEU A 91 16.98 26.40 -3.92
CA LEU A 91 17.61 25.91 -2.70
C LEU A 91 18.01 27.16 -1.88
N PRO A 92 17.66 27.27 -0.59
CA PRO A 92 18.18 28.32 0.26
C PRO A 92 19.70 28.26 0.25
N SER A 93 20.36 29.43 0.11
CA SER A 93 21.83 29.54 0.04
C SER A 93 22.55 28.90 1.23
N ASP A 94 21.84 28.67 2.33
CA ASP A 94 22.38 28.21 3.61
C ASP A 94 22.28 26.67 3.77
N PHE A 95 21.82 25.95 2.74
CA PHE A 95 21.71 24.49 2.77
C PHE A 95 23.06 23.83 2.41
N ALA A 96 24.00 23.85 3.35
CA ALA A 96 25.24 23.09 3.24
C ALA A 96 25.00 21.62 3.64
N PHE A 97 25.13 20.69 2.69
CA PHE A 97 25.32 19.28 3.05
C PHE A 97 26.67 19.19 3.76
N GLY A 98 26.65 18.85 5.05
CA GLY A 98 27.87 18.67 5.84
C GLY A 98 28.78 17.66 5.16
N ASN A 99 29.92 18.13 4.66
CA ASN A 99 30.97 17.29 4.13
C ASN A 99 31.59 16.52 5.30
N ASN A 100 31.06 15.34 5.62
CA ASN A 100 31.77 14.39 6.46
C ASN A 100 32.80 13.69 5.57
N VAL A 101 33.98 14.29 5.47
CA VAL A 101 35.18 13.62 4.96
C VAL A 101 35.94 13.16 6.18
N ASP A 102 36.08 11.84 6.28
CA ASP A 102 36.85 11.15 7.30
C ASP A 102 38.27 11.73 7.43
N LYS A 103 38.67 12.06 8.67
CA LYS A 103 40.05 11.92 9.12
C LYS A 103 40.15 11.76 10.64
#